data_AF-A0A958FEK0-F1
#
_entry.id   AF-A0A958FEK0-F1
#
_cell.length_a   1.000
_cell.length_b   1.000
_cell.length_c   1.000
_cell.angle_alpha   90.00
_cell.angle_beta   90.00
_cell.angle_gamma   90.00
#
_symmetry.space_group_name_H-M   'P 1'
#
loop_
_entity.id
_entity.type
_entity.pdbx_description
1 polymer ?
#
loop_
_entity_poly.entity_id
_entity_poly.type
_entity_poly.pdbx_seq_one_letter_code
_entity_poly.pdbx_strand_id
1 'polypeptide(L)'
;MYTRNRLRLNKPLLIALKLLIYSLIYYGFRWMLTLLWGEPLPSAAFLLTIVLIVVYRGKLTEMTQKIIDKSFYHKLYRLKKTVRAFNADLNSTIEYDLLLQKSLDFMAQTFSATQYAIYLYKGLGFERLPHNGNSLPPASISPFPAEALQQSPFGRPIQFYQIEALWKEWPAGQPLLAPGYSDKRFAYFLPLKGSNHIIGFLLFHESVNRYLNIPEVKEFLLELFNNTAEVLENAQIHRDIKRKSLESALLLEIIQNITATLHLEEVLSSIVDNLSKLVSFDAAAIFLLNETQGTLQQTVATGYEASLREIVSIKINQGISGWVIRNKKSIIIPDVSQNPNYYAARPQTNSQITVPIINRGDAIGALVL
;
A
#
# COMPACT_ATOMS: atom_id res chain seq x y z
N MET A 1 -10.55 -35.21 25.25
CA MET A 1 -9.31 -34.95 24.44
C MET A 1 -8.53 -33.68 24.85
N TYR A 2 -9.08 -32.81 25.71
CA TYR A 2 -8.54 -31.49 26.08
C TYR A 2 -7.34 -31.47 27.06
N THR A 3 -7.05 -32.57 27.77
CA THR A 3 -6.03 -32.63 28.83
C THR A 3 -4.66 -33.15 28.38
N ARG A 4 -4.59 -33.89 27.27
CA ARG A 4 -3.35 -34.56 26.82
C ARG A 4 -2.35 -33.61 26.15
N ASN A 5 -2.81 -32.51 25.55
CA ASN A 5 -1.95 -31.51 24.89
C ASN A 5 -1.35 -30.46 25.84
N ARG A 6 -1.94 -30.23 27.04
CA ARG A 6 -1.40 -29.30 28.06
C ARG A 6 -0.03 -29.70 28.60
N LEU A 7 0.26 -31.01 28.62
CA LEU A 7 1.48 -31.59 29.21
C LEU A 7 2.71 -31.54 28.29
N ARG A 8 2.55 -31.29 26.98
CA ARG A 8 3.68 -31.31 26.03
C ARG A 8 4.38 -29.95 25.88
N LEU A 9 3.63 -28.85 25.96
CA LEU A 9 4.16 -27.51 25.62
C LEU A 9 5.13 -26.90 26.65
N ASN A 10 5.14 -27.39 27.89
CA ASN A 10 5.98 -26.84 28.97
C ASN A 10 6.96 -27.84 29.58
N LYS A 11 7.24 -28.99 28.94
CA LYS A 11 8.16 -30.00 29.49
C LYS A 11 9.51 -29.45 30.00
N PRO A 12 10.27 -28.61 29.25
CA PRO A 12 11.54 -28.10 29.76
C PRO A 12 11.38 -27.10 30.91
N LEU A 13 10.34 -26.26 30.88
CA LEU A 13 10.02 -25.33 31.98
C LEU A 13 9.57 -26.09 33.24
N LEU A 14 8.79 -27.16 33.05
CA LEU A 14 8.33 -28.06 34.10
C LEU A 14 9.51 -28.82 34.72
N ILE A 15 10.46 -29.28 33.91
CA ILE A 15 11.69 -29.93 34.39
C ILE A 15 12.55 -28.93 35.17
N ALA A 16 12.79 -27.72 34.63
CA ALA A 16 13.56 -26.68 35.31
C ALA A 16 12.93 -26.25 36.63
N LEU A 17 11.61 -26.04 36.66
CA LEU A 17 10.87 -25.69 37.87
C LEU A 17 10.92 -26.83 38.91
N LYS A 18 10.81 -28.09 38.47
CA LYS A 18 10.97 -29.26 39.34
C LYS A 18 12.37 -29.33 39.91
N LEU A 19 13.42 -29.15 39.09
CA LEU A 19 14.81 -29.14 39.56
C LEU A 19 15.06 -28.01 40.56
N LEU A 20 14.51 -26.82 40.34
CA LEU A 20 14.63 -25.69 41.25
C LEU A 20 13.92 -25.98 42.59
N ILE A 21 12.72 -26.53 42.56
CA ILE A 21 11.99 -26.94 43.77
C ILE A 21 12.74 -28.05 44.51
N TYR A 22 13.28 -29.04 43.80
CA TYR A 22 14.06 -30.12 44.41
C TYR A 22 15.36 -29.59 45.04
N SER A 23 16.01 -28.63 44.39
CA SER A 23 17.17 -27.94 44.93
C SER A 23 16.84 -27.15 46.19
N LEU A 24 15.73 -26.40 46.20
CA LEU A 24 15.25 -25.69 47.40
C LEU A 24 14.92 -26.64 48.55
N ILE A 25 14.25 -27.77 48.27
CA ILE A 25 13.95 -28.79 49.29
C ILE A 25 15.27 -29.35 49.85
N TYR A 26 16.22 -29.71 48.98
CA TYR A 26 17.53 -30.22 49.41
C TYR A 26 18.29 -29.23 50.29
N TYR A 27 18.44 -27.98 49.86
CA TYR A 27 19.15 -26.96 50.62
C TYR A 27 18.43 -26.59 51.92
N GLY A 28 17.08 -26.55 51.90
CA GLY A 28 16.28 -26.34 53.10
C GLY A 28 16.45 -27.46 54.13
N PHE A 29 16.46 -28.72 53.69
CA PHE A 29 16.72 -29.86 54.57
C PHE A 29 18.16 -29.89 55.06
N ARG A 30 19.13 -29.63 54.18
CA ARG A 30 20.54 -29.54 54.58
C ARG A 30 20.71 -28.47 55.67
N TRP A 31 20.12 -27.29 55.49
CA TRP A 31 20.14 -26.21 56.47
C TRP A 31 19.44 -26.59 57.79
N MET A 32 18.28 -27.25 57.73
CA MET A 32 17.57 -27.72 58.92
C MET A 32 18.38 -28.78 59.69
N LEU A 33 18.98 -29.73 58.97
CA LEU A 33 19.84 -30.76 59.54
C LEU A 33 21.12 -30.16 60.12
N THR A 34 21.66 -29.10 59.50
CA THR A 34 22.79 -28.40 60.08
C THR A 34 22.46 -27.76 61.42
N LEU A 35 21.24 -27.22 61.53
CA LEU A 35 20.76 -26.57 62.75
C LEU A 35 20.59 -27.55 63.91
N LEU A 36 20.18 -28.79 63.62
CA LEU A 36 19.87 -29.81 64.63
C LEU A 36 21.10 -30.62 65.04
N TRP A 37 22.03 -30.88 64.12
CA TRP A 37 23.09 -31.88 64.29
C TRP A 37 24.50 -31.42 63.85
N GLY A 38 24.73 -30.14 63.52
CA GLY A 38 26.05 -29.64 63.14
C GLY A 38 26.33 -29.70 61.63
N GLU A 39 27.42 -30.30 61.16
CA GLU A 39 27.62 -30.52 59.70
C GLU A 39 27.04 -31.90 59.31
N PRO A 40 25.84 -31.97 58.71
CA PRO A 40 25.24 -33.24 58.37
C PRO A 40 26.03 -33.89 57.24
N LEU A 41 26.21 -35.21 57.32
CA LEU A 41 26.75 -36.00 56.22
C LEU A 41 25.91 -35.73 54.95
N PRO A 42 26.53 -35.30 53.83
CA PRO A 42 25.82 -34.93 52.61
C PRO A 42 24.86 -36.00 52.08
N SER A 43 25.15 -37.27 52.38
CA SER A 43 24.34 -38.44 52.03
C SER A 43 23.00 -38.53 52.77
N ALA A 44 22.92 -38.10 54.04
CA ALA A 44 21.69 -38.19 54.83
C ALA A 44 20.64 -37.17 54.37
N ALA A 45 21.06 -35.93 54.10
CA ALA A 45 20.19 -34.89 53.53
C ALA A 45 19.69 -35.29 52.13
N PHE A 46 20.54 -35.94 51.34
CA PHE A 46 20.21 -36.40 50.00
C PHE A 46 19.16 -37.52 50.02
N LEU A 47 19.30 -38.53 50.89
CA LEU A 47 18.34 -39.63 51.04
C LEU A 47 16.96 -39.14 51.49
N LEU A 48 16.91 -38.24 52.49
CA LEU A 48 15.66 -37.63 52.94
C LEU A 48 14.96 -36.82 51.84
N THR A 49 15.75 -36.09 51.03
CA THR A 49 15.23 -35.35 49.88
C THR A 49 14.61 -36.29 48.85
N ILE A 50 15.26 -37.42 48.53
CA ILE A 50 14.71 -38.43 47.61
C ILE A 50 13.40 -39.00 48.14
N VAL A 51 13.35 -39.39 49.42
CA VAL A 51 12.13 -39.95 50.03
C VAL A 51 10.98 -38.95 49.94
N LEU A 52 11.22 -37.67 50.24
CA LEU A 52 10.21 -36.63 50.14
C LEU A 52 9.73 -36.38 48.71
N ILE A 53 10.65 -36.36 47.73
CA ILE A 53 10.29 -36.23 46.33
C ILE A 53 9.40 -37.39 45.88
N VAL A 54 9.68 -38.62 46.33
CA VAL A 54 8.88 -39.81 46.02
C VAL A 54 7.51 -39.75 46.69
N VAL A 55 7.45 -39.48 47.99
CA VAL A 55 6.20 -39.42 48.77
C VAL A 55 5.28 -38.29 48.30
N TYR A 56 5.85 -37.11 48.03
CA TYR A 56 5.08 -35.93 47.62
C TYR A 56 5.04 -35.70 46.10
N ARG A 57 5.46 -36.69 45.30
CA ARG A 57 5.52 -36.58 43.83
C ARG A 57 4.21 -36.06 43.21
N GLY A 58 3.07 -36.55 43.71
CA GLY A 58 1.73 -36.13 43.27
C GLY A 58 1.48 -34.64 43.55
N LYS A 59 1.59 -34.24 44.82
CA LYS A 59 1.41 -32.84 45.27
C LYS A 59 2.37 -31.86 44.59
N LEU A 60 3.65 -32.23 44.45
CA LEU A 60 4.67 -31.40 43.77
C LEU A 60 4.34 -31.23 42.28
N THR A 61 3.82 -32.27 41.64
CA THR A 61 3.38 -32.18 40.23
C THR A 61 2.15 -31.29 40.08
N GLU A 62 1.17 -31.39 40.98
CA GLU A 62 0.01 -30.47 40.99
C GLU A 62 0.39 -29.02 41.26
N MET A 63 1.29 -28.78 42.22
CA MET A 63 1.74 -27.42 42.58
C MET A 63 2.51 -26.77 41.44
N THR A 64 3.44 -27.50 40.82
CA THR A 64 4.17 -27.02 39.63
C THR A 64 3.23 -26.75 38.46
N GLN A 65 2.22 -27.62 38.25
CA GLN A 65 1.22 -27.41 37.22
C GLN A 65 0.36 -26.16 37.49
N LYS A 66 -0.09 -25.94 38.74
CA LYS A 66 -0.84 -24.73 39.14
C LYS A 66 -0.06 -23.43 38.94
N ILE A 67 1.24 -23.43 39.25
CA ILE A 67 2.11 -22.25 39.08
C ILE A 67 2.27 -21.91 37.59
N ILE A 68 2.53 -22.94 36.77
CA ILE A 68 2.63 -22.79 35.32
C ILE A 68 1.31 -22.30 34.74
N ASP A 69 0.20 -22.94 35.11
CA ASP A 69 -1.13 -22.58 34.63
C ASP A 69 -1.49 -21.14 35.02
N LYS A 70 -1.22 -20.70 36.26
CA LYS A 70 -1.51 -19.32 36.69
C LYS A 70 -0.73 -18.27 35.89
N SER A 71 0.57 -18.47 35.70
CA SER A 71 1.43 -17.55 34.92
C SER A 71 1.04 -17.53 33.43
N PHE A 72 0.79 -18.72 32.88
CA PHE A 72 0.47 -18.91 31.47
C PHE A 72 -0.93 -18.41 31.10
N TYR A 73 -1.92 -18.70 31.95
CA TYR A 73 -3.30 -18.25 31.76
C TYR A 73 -3.39 -16.72 31.84
N HIS A 74 -2.61 -16.08 32.70
CA HIS A 74 -2.54 -14.62 32.77
C HIS A 74 -2.01 -14.00 31.47
N LYS A 75 -0.99 -14.62 30.86
CA LYS A 75 -0.41 -14.14 29.60
C LYS A 75 -1.36 -14.35 28.41
N LEU A 76 -2.03 -15.51 28.35
CA LEU A 76 -3.09 -15.82 27.37
C LEU A 76 -4.31 -14.92 27.50
N TYR A 77 -4.74 -14.64 28.73
CA TYR A 77 -5.86 -13.74 29.00
C TYR A 77 -5.54 -12.31 28.57
N ARG A 78 -4.33 -11.81 28.87
CA ARG A 78 -3.85 -10.51 28.37
C ARG A 78 -3.86 -10.47 26.85
N LEU A 79 -3.32 -11.49 26.18
CA LEU A 79 -3.33 -11.58 24.72
C LEU A 79 -4.75 -11.52 24.15
N LYS A 80 -5.69 -12.30 24.71
CA LYS A 80 -7.10 -12.29 24.31
C LYS A 80 -7.76 -10.93 24.51
N LYS A 81 -7.46 -10.24 25.61
CA LYS A 81 -8.01 -8.91 25.92
C LYS A 81 -7.48 -7.85 24.96
N THR A 82 -6.17 -7.81 24.71
CA THR A 82 -5.53 -6.83 23.81
C THR A 82 -6.07 -6.95 22.39
N VAL A 83 -6.27 -8.16 21.88
CA VAL A 83 -6.82 -8.33 20.52
C VAL A 83 -8.30 -8.01 20.42
N ARG A 84 -9.12 -8.31 21.44
CA ARG A 84 -10.54 -7.89 21.40
C ARG A 84 -10.65 -6.36 21.32
N ALA A 85 -9.79 -5.65 22.05
CA ALA A 85 -9.70 -4.20 21.95
C ALA A 85 -9.25 -3.77 20.54
N PHE A 86 -8.24 -4.41 19.98
CA PHE A 86 -7.75 -4.12 18.63
C PHE A 86 -8.79 -4.41 17.53
N ASN A 87 -9.50 -5.54 17.58
CA ASN A 87 -10.51 -5.91 16.58
C ASN A 87 -11.72 -4.97 16.60
N ALA A 88 -12.14 -4.50 17.79
CA ALA A 88 -13.17 -3.47 17.90
C ALA A 88 -12.73 -2.12 17.30
N ASP A 89 -11.45 -1.83 17.36
CA ASP A 89 -10.83 -0.58 16.89
C ASP A 89 -10.47 -0.62 15.38
N LEU A 90 -10.28 -1.81 14.81
CA LEU A 90 -10.11 -2.03 13.37
C LEU A 90 -11.38 -1.67 12.58
N ASN A 91 -12.57 -2.06 13.08
CA ASN A 91 -13.84 -1.85 12.38
C ASN A 91 -14.30 -0.37 12.35
N SER A 92 -13.64 0.51 13.09
CA SER A 92 -13.94 1.95 13.13
C SER A 92 -12.92 2.82 12.39
N THR A 93 -11.80 2.24 11.95
CA THR A 93 -10.68 3.00 11.39
C THR A 93 -10.57 2.75 9.89
N ILE A 94 -10.76 3.79 9.07
CA ILE A 94 -10.66 3.70 7.60
C ILE A 94 -9.24 4.08 7.11
N GLU A 95 -8.44 4.74 7.95
CA GLU A 95 -7.14 5.28 7.57
C GLU A 95 -6.01 4.24 7.63
N TYR A 96 -5.36 4.01 6.48
CA TYR A 96 -4.28 3.04 6.32
C TYR A 96 -3.12 3.23 7.30
N ASP A 97 -2.63 4.47 7.44
CA ASP A 97 -1.47 4.76 8.30
C ASP A 97 -1.76 4.47 9.77
N LEU A 98 -2.97 4.81 10.22
CA LEU A 98 -3.41 4.55 11.59
C LEU A 98 -3.63 3.05 11.85
N LEU A 99 -4.24 2.34 10.90
CA LEU A 99 -4.39 0.87 10.96
C LEU A 99 -3.04 0.18 11.03
N LEU A 100 -2.13 0.54 10.14
CA LEU A 100 -0.78 0.00 10.09
C LEU A 100 -0.04 0.25 11.41
N GLN A 101 -0.11 1.47 11.94
CA GLN A 101 0.49 1.82 13.22
C GLN A 101 -0.10 1.00 14.37
N LYS A 102 -1.42 0.87 14.46
CA LYS A 102 -2.07 0.05 15.49
C LYS A 102 -1.66 -1.43 15.38
N SER A 103 -1.53 -1.97 14.17
CA SER A 103 -1.04 -3.34 13.95
C SER A 103 0.41 -3.51 14.41
N LEU A 104 1.26 -2.50 14.14
CA LEU A 104 2.65 -2.48 14.60
C LEU A 104 2.74 -2.37 16.12
N ASP A 105 1.93 -1.52 16.75
CA ASP A 105 1.85 -1.36 18.20
C ASP A 105 1.39 -2.64 18.87
N PHE A 106 0.36 -3.31 18.31
CA PHE A 106 -0.09 -4.61 18.78
C PHE A 106 1.05 -5.64 18.75
N MET A 107 1.81 -5.68 17.65
CA MET A 107 2.94 -6.58 17.50
C MET A 107 4.06 -6.28 18.49
N ALA A 108 4.39 -5.00 18.68
CA ALA A 108 5.43 -4.55 19.61
C ALA A 108 5.05 -4.79 21.08
N GLN A 109 3.76 -4.70 21.42
CA GLN A 109 3.26 -5.04 22.76
C GLN A 109 3.23 -6.55 23.02
N THR A 110 3.06 -7.35 21.97
CA THR A 110 2.88 -8.80 22.06
C THR A 110 4.20 -9.57 21.97
N PHE A 111 5.12 -9.13 21.11
CA PHE A 111 6.37 -9.78 20.78
C PHE A 111 7.54 -8.79 20.90
N SER A 112 8.70 -9.29 21.31
CA SER A 112 9.92 -8.47 21.27
C SER A 112 10.33 -8.20 19.82
N ALA A 113 10.99 -7.06 19.60
CA ALA A 113 11.33 -6.56 18.29
C ALA A 113 12.27 -7.46 17.47
N THR A 114 12.99 -8.37 18.10
CA THR A 114 13.82 -9.38 17.43
C THR A 114 13.06 -10.66 17.07
N GLN A 115 11.81 -10.79 17.50
CA GLN A 115 11.03 -12.01 17.38
C GLN A 115 10.14 -12.05 16.14
N TYR A 116 9.96 -10.92 15.45
CA TYR A 116 9.13 -10.85 14.27
C TYR A 116 9.67 -9.86 13.24
N ALA A 117 9.26 -10.03 12.00
CA ALA A 117 9.45 -9.04 10.94
C ALA A 117 8.21 -9.03 10.04
N ILE A 118 7.82 -7.85 9.58
CA ILE A 118 6.65 -7.63 8.73
C ILE A 118 7.12 -7.06 7.41
N TYR A 119 6.68 -7.68 6.32
CA TYR A 119 6.97 -7.28 4.95
C TYR A 119 5.67 -6.95 4.24
N LEU A 120 5.62 -5.80 3.59
CA LEU A 120 4.49 -5.39 2.73
C LEU A 120 4.96 -5.19 1.30
N TYR A 121 4.08 -5.48 0.35
CA TYR A 121 4.34 -5.28 -1.06
C TYR A 121 4.35 -3.79 -1.40
N LYS A 122 5.41 -3.34 -2.07
CA LYS A 122 5.57 -1.97 -2.57
C LYS A 122 6.20 -1.98 -3.96
N GLY A 123 5.37 -1.67 -4.97
CA GLY A 123 5.79 -1.40 -6.35
C GLY A 123 6.48 -2.58 -7.04
N LEU A 124 7.75 -2.78 -6.72
CA LEU A 124 8.67 -3.76 -7.32
C LEU A 124 9.19 -4.77 -6.30
N GLY A 125 8.69 -4.86 -5.07
CA GLY A 125 9.26 -5.80 -4.09
C GLY A 125 8.55 -5.79 -2.74
N PHE A 126 9.05 -6.60 -1.81
CA PHE A 126 8.58 -6.61 -0.43
C PHE A 126 9.54 -5.80 0.43
N GLU A 127 9.03 -4.74 1.05
CA GLU A 127 9.79 -3.93 1.98
C GLU A 127 9.41 -4.27 3.41
N ARG A 128 10.44 -4.41 4.25
CA ARG A 128 10.28 -4.60 5.67
C ARG A 128 9.80 -3.29 6.28
N LEU A 129 8.76 -3.36 7.11
CA LEU A 129 8.36 -2.19 7.88
C LEU A 129 9.47 -1.82 8.89
N PRO A 130 9.76 -0.52 9.07
CA PRO A 130 10.76 -0.08 10.02
C PRO A 130 10.33 -0.45 11.44
N HIS A 131 11.16 -1.23 12.11
CA HIS A 131 10.99 -1.63 13.50
C HIS A 131 12.39 -1.91 14.10
N ASN A 132 12.60 -1.58 15.38
CA ASN A 132 13.93 -1.56 15.99
C ASN A 132 14.49 -2.97 16.28
N GLY A 133 15.48 -3.45 15.53
CA GLY A 133 16.14 -4.71 15.88
C GLY A 133 17.39 -5.00 15.05
N ASN A 134 18.53 -5.14 15.72
CA ASN A 134 19.82 -5.41 15.06
C ASN A 134 19.90 -6.83 14.45
N SER A 135 19.04 -7.75 14.91
CA SER A 135 18.98 -9.15 14.43
C SER A 135 17.88 -9.39 13.39
N LEU A 136 17.34 -8.34 12.77
CA LEU A 136 16.27 -8.48 11.80
C LEU A 136 16.77 -8.95 10.42
N PRO A 137 15.90 -9.59 9.60
CA PRO A 137 16.17 -9.96 8.21
C PRO A 137 16.32 -8.72 7.31
N PRO A 138 16.81 -8.83 6.05
CA PRO A 138 17.10 -7.69 5.18
C PRO A 138 15.94 -6.70 5.03
N ALA A 139 16.23 -5.40 4.89
CA ALA A 139 15.20 -4.36 4.83
C ALA A 139 14.32 -4.42 3.57
N SER A 140 14.82 -4.98 2.47
CA SER A 140 14.09 -5.18 1.23
C SER A 140 14.38 -6.57 0.69
N ILE A 141 13.37 -7.19 0.10
CA ILE A 141 13.46 -8.48 -0.58
C ILE A 141 12.88 -8.28 -1.97
N SER A 142 13.60 -8.76 -2.98
CA SER A 142 13.15 -8.75 -4.37
C SER A 142 11.75 -9.35 -4.52
N PRO A 143 10.96 -8.89 -5.49
CA PRO A 143 9.59 -9.35 -5.66
C PRO A 143 9.61 -10.84 -6.01
N PHE A 144 8.69 -11.59 -5.41
CA PHE A 144 8.39 -12.91 -5.93
C PHE A 144 7.74 -12.76 -7.31
N PRO A 145 8.11 -13.57 -8.31
CA PRO A 145 7.35 -13.63 -9.56
C PRO A 145 5.87 -13.89 -9.25
N ALA A 146 4.97 -13.18 -9.94
CA ALA A 146 3.54 -13.34 -9.70
C ALA A 146 3.09 -14.81 -9.93
N GLU A 147 3.70 -15.49 -10.90
CA GLU A 147 3.47 -16.91 -11.15
C GLU A 147 3.93 -17.78 -9.97
N ALA A 148 5.05 -17.42 -9.34
CA ALA A 148 5.57 -18.13 -8.17
C ALA A 148 4.65 -17.96 -6.97
N LEU A 149 4.06 -16.79 -6.75
CA LEU A 149 3.07 -16.57 -5.68
C LEU A 149 1.83 -17.46 -5.86
N GLN A 150 1.32 -17.58 -7.09
CA GLN A 150 0.15 -18.41 -7.39
C GLN A 150 0.42 -19.92 -7.27
N GLN A 151 1.63 -20.36 -7.63
CA GLN A 151 2.04 -21.77 -7.56
C GLN A 151 2.62 -22.16 -6.19
N SER A 152 2.95 -21.18 -5.35
CA SER A 152 3.48 -21.41 -4.01
C SER A 152 2.40 -21.87 -3.02
N PRO A 153 2.82 -22.38 -1.83
CA PRO A 153 1.92 -22.62 -0.71
C PRO A 153 1.12 -21.37 -0.28
N PHE A 154 1.49 -20.16 -0.72
CA PHE A 154 0.77 -18.93 -0.38
C PHE A 154 -0.61 -18.81 -1.05
N GLY A 155 -0.91 -19.60 -2.09
CA GLY A 155 -2.25 -19.73 -2.67
C GLY A 155 -3.22 -20.61 -1.85
N ARG A 156 -2.71 -21.34 -0.84
CA ARG A 156 -3.49 -22.24 0.03
C ARG A 156 -4.15 -21.48 1.20
N PRO A 157 -5.04 -22.12 2.00
CA PRO A 157 -5.58 -21.52 3.22
C PRO A 157 -4.51 -20.92 4.13
N ILE A 158 -4.86 -19.81 4.79
CA ILE A 158 -3.97 -19.04 5.65
C ILE A 158 -3.59 -19.89 6.86
N GLN A 159 -2.29 -20.20 6.96
CA GLN A 159 -1.72 -20.96 8.06
C GLN A 159 -0.27 -20.53 8.30
N PHE A 160 0.25 -20.90 9.46
CA PHE A 160 1.69 -20.79 9.74
C PHE A 160 2.45 -21.88 9.01
N TYR A 161 3.35 -21.48 8.13
CA TYR A 161 4.27 -22.37 7.42
C TYR A 161 5.60 -22.42 8.16
N GLN A 162 6.13 -23.62 8.38
CA GLN A 162 7.53 -23.75 8.77
C GLN A 162 8.39 -23.46 7.54
N ILE A 163 9.37 -22.57 7.70
CA ILE A 163 10.20 -22.10 6.59
C ILE A 163 10.94 -23.28 5.91
N GLU A 164 11.45 -24.24 6.68
CA GLU A 164 12.09 -25.45 6.16
C GLU A 164 11.16 -26.31 5.29
N ALA A 165 9.88 -26.42 5.66
CA ALA A 165 8.90 -27.17 4.88
C ALA A 165 8.51 -26.40 3.61
N LEU A 166 8.37 -25.08 3.72
CA LEU A 166 8.09 -24.19 2.59
C LEU A 166 9.20 -24.29 1.52
N TRP A 167 10.47 -24.38 1.93
CA TRP A 167 11.61 -24.50 1.00
C TRP A 167 11.58 -25.78 0.15
N LYS A 168 11.03 -26.88 0.67
CA LYS A 168 10.90 -28.13 -0.09
C LYS A 168 9.87 -28.05 -1.21
N GLU A 169 8.85 -27.22 -1.02
CA GLU A 169 7.75 -27.01 -1.97
C GLU A 169 7.98 -25.79 -2.87
N TRP A 170 9.07 -25.06 -2.69
CA TRP A 170 9.37 -23.84 -3.43
C TRP A 170 9.89 -24.14 -4.84
N PRO A 171 9.50 -23.37 -5.88
CA PRO A 171 10.02 -23.55 -7.23
C PRO A 171 11.56 -23.50 -7.27
N ALA A 172 12.18 -24.50 -7.89
CA ALA A 172 13.63 -24.60 -8.00
C ALA A 172 14.23 -23.40 -8.76
N GLY A 173 15.35 -22.87 -8.26
CA GLY A 173 16.10 -21.78 -8.90
C GLY A 173 15.60 -20.37 -8.58
N GLN A 174 14.55 -20.20 -7.78
CA GLN A 174 14.07 -18.89 -7.34
C GLN A 174 14.46 -18.62 -5.88
N PRO A 175 15.26 -17.57 -5.58
CA PRO A 175 15.60 -17.24 -4.20
C PRO A 175 14.36 -16.71 -3.47
N LEU A 176 13.90 -17.45 -2.45
CA LEU A 176 12.80 -17.00 -1.59
C LEU A 176 13.20 -15.75 -0.77
N LEU A 177 14.48 -15.66 -0.39
CA LEU A 177 15.02 -14.64 0.51
C LEU A 177 16.44 -14.29 0.07
N ALA A 178 16.86 -13.03 0.25
CA ALA A 178 18.22 -12.61 -0.05
C ALA A 178 19.26 -13.41 0.79
N PRO A 179 20.51 -13.57 0.31
CA PRO A 179 21.58 -14.21 1.07
C PRO A 179 21.71 -13.62 2.49
N GLY A 180 21.87 -14.48 3.51
CA GLY A 180 21.98 -14.08 4.93
C GLY A 180 20.72 -14.31 5.78
N TYR A 181 19.65 -14.87 5.20
CA TYR A 181 18.42 -15.16 5.93
C TYR A 181 18.49 -16.42 6.83
N SER A 182 19.27 -17.42 6.41
CA SER A 182 19.49 -18.67 7.14
C SER A 182 20.10 -18.46 8.52
N ASP A 183 20.89 -17.39 8.71
CA ASP A 183 21.63 -17.14 9.96
C ASP A 183 20.75 -16.56 11.08
N LYS A 184 19.50 -16.16 10.79
CA LYS A 184 18.68 -15.32 11.68
C LYS A 184 17.57 -16.08 12.43
N ARG A 185 17.53 -17.42 12.35
CA ARG A 185 16.63 -18.32 13.09
C ARG A 185 15.14 -17.97 13.03
N PHE A 186 14.69 -17.38 11.93
CA PHE A 186 13.26 -17.29 11.63
C PHE A 186 12.77 -18.67 11.19
N ALA A 187 11.69 -19.13 11.82
CA ALA A 187 11.19 -20.49 11.67
C ALA A 187 9.80 -20.54 11.05
N TYR A 188 9.00 -19.48 11.23
CA TYR A 188 7.62 -19.44 10.77
C TYR A 188 7.37 -18.28 9.83
N PHE A 189 6.57 -18.57 8.82
CA PHE A 189 6.06 -17.67 7.83
C PHE A 189 4.54 -17.63 7.91
N LEU A 190 3.95 -16.44 7.85
CA LEU A 190 2.51 -16.24 7.81
C LEU A 190 2.16 -15.25 6.67
N PRO A 191 1.46 -15.69 5.60
CA PRO A 191 1.04 -14.77 4.55
C PRO A 191 -0.04 -13.81 5.04
N LEU A 192 0.02 -12.56 4.58
CA LEU A 192 -1.06 -11.58 4.69
C LEU A 192 -1.84 -11.57 3.38
N LYS A 193 -2.97 -12.27 3.37
CA LYS A 193 -3.83 -12.38 2.20
C LYS A 193 -4.96 -11.36 2.31
N GLY A 194 -5.00 -10.43 1.36
CA GLY A 194 -6.16 -9.59 1.13
C GLY A 194 -7.26 -10.35 0.38
N SER A 195 -8.35 -9.67 0.03
CA SER A 195 -9.48 -10.24 -0.70
C SER A 195 -9.05 -10.90 -2.03
N ASN A 196 -8.09 -10.31 -2.76
CA ASN A 196 -7.71 -10.77 -4.09
C ASN A 196 -6.25 -11.24 -4.22
N HIS A 197 -5.33 -10.73 -3.40
CA HIS A 197 -3.91 -11.06 -3.52
C HIS A 197 -3.18 -11.01 -2.17
N ILE A 198 -1.92 -11.47 -2.16
CA ILE A 198 -1.06 -11.38 -0.98
C ILE A 198 -0.46 -9.98 -0.92
N ILE A 199 -0.79 -9.23 0.13
CA ILE A 199 -0.28 -7.87 0.35
C ILE A 199 1.04 -7.85 1.12
N GLY A 200 1.44 -8.98 1.70
CA GLY A 200 2.61 -9.05 2.58
C GLY A 200 2.77 -10.39 3.28
N PHE A 201 3.71 -10.44 4.21
CA PHE A 201 3.90 -11.59 5.08
C PHE A 201 4.56 -11.21 6.41
N LEU A 202 4.27 -12.00 7.43
CA LEU A 202 4.94 -11.97 8.72
C LEU A 202 5.90 -13.13 8.85
N LEU A 203 6.99 -12.86 9.56
CA LEU A 203 7.97 -13.85 9.93
C LEU A 203 8.09 -13.88 11.44
N PHE A 204 8.23 -15.07 11.99
CA PHE A 204 8.45 -15.24 13.42
C PHE A 204 9.72 -16.03 13.68
N HIS A 205 10.49 -15.53 14.65
CA HIS A 205 11.66 -16.18 15.19
C HIS A 205 11.30 -17.49 15.91
N GLU A 206 12.21 -18.47 15.92
CA GLU A 206 12.02 -19.77 16.58
C GLU A 206 11.57 -19.66 18.04
N SER A 207 11.95 -18.58 18.74
CA SER A 207 11.56 -18.35 20.14
C SER A 207 10.03 -18.22 20.34
N VAL A 208 9.29 -17.89 19.28
CA VAL A 208 7.84 -17.74 19.31
C VAL A 208 7.12 -19.09 19.14
N ASN A 209 7.84 -20.16 18.75
CA ASN A 209 7.32 -21.51 18.53
C ASN A 209 6.48 -22.04 19.71
N ARG A 210 6.88 -21.73 20.95
CA ARG A 210 6.13 -22.14 22.16
C ARG A 210 4.69 -21.59 22.16
N TYR A 211 4.46 -20.43 21.57
CA TYR A 211 3.12 -19.81 21.51
C TYR A 211 2.35 -20.30 20.28
N LEU A 212 3.01 -20.45 19.12
CA LEU A 212 2.37 -20.91 17.88
C LEU A 212 1.94 -22.38 17.91
N ASN A 213 2.53 -23.20 18.78
CA ASN A 213 2.09 -24.58 19.00
C ASN A 213 0.81 -24.70 19.84
N ILE A 214 0.30 -23.60 20.37
CA ILE A 214 -0.98 -23.57 21.09
C ILE A 214 -2.08 -23.36 20.05
N PRO A 215 -3.00 -24.33 19.81
CA PRO A 215 -4.03 -24.22 18.78
C PRO A 215 -4.85 -22.93 18.91
N GLU A 216 -5.26 -22.57 20.14
CA GLU A 216 -6.08 -21.40 20.40
C GLU A 216 -5.35 -20.08 20.13
N VAL A 217 -4.04 -20.02 20.31
CA VAL A 217 -3.23 -18.83 19.96
C VAL A 217 -2.99 -18.79 18.47
N LYS A 218 -2.71 -19.94 17.87
CA LYS A 218 -2.47 -20.09 16.44
C LYS A 218 -3.70 -19.65 15.63
N GLU A 219 -4.85 -20.25 15.88
CA GLU A 219 -6.12 -19.93 15.20
C GLU A 219 -6.47 -18.45 15.34
N PHE A 220 -6.28 -17.91 16.54
CA PHE A 220 -6.56 -16.53 16.83
C PHE A 220 -5.61 -15.54 16.14
N LEU A 221 -4.30 -15.82 16.09
CA LEU A 221 -3.36 -14.99 15.33
C LEU A 221 -3.67 -15.08 13.83
N LEU A 222 -4.08 -16.25 13.32
CA LEU A 222 -4.50 -16.39 11.93
C LEU A 222 -5.72 -15.52 11.62
N GLU A 223 -6.75 -15.58 12.46
CA GLU A 223 -7.96 -14.76 12.33
C GLU A 223 -7.62 -13.26 12.38
N LEU A 224 -6.81 -12.86 13.36
CA LEU A 224 -6.38 -11.47 13.54
C LEU A 224 -5.66 -10.93 12.30
N PHE A 225 -4.62 -11.61 11.83
CA PHE A 225 -3.83 -11.14 10.69
C PHE A 225 -4.58 -11.22 9.38
N ASN A 226 -5.51 -12.17 9.23
CA ASN A 226 -6.39 -12.23 8.07
C ASN A 226 -7.30 -10.99 8.01
N ASN A 227 -8.02 -10.70 9.09
CA ASN A 227 -8.89 -9.52 9.16
C ASN A 227 -8.08 -8.22 9.00
N THR A 228 -6.89 -8.16 9.59
CA THR A 228 -5.99 -7.01 9.45
C THR A 228 -5.50 -6.85 8.02
N ALA A 229 -5.20 -7.95 7.32
CA ALA A 229 -4.74 -7.90 5.93
C ALA A 229 -5.81 -7.34 5.00
N GLU A 230 -7.05 -7.81 5.13
CA GLU A 230 -8.18 -7.30 4.36
C GLU A 230 -8.44 -5.82 4.62
N VAL A 231 -8.44 -5.40 5.89
CA VAL A 231 -8.63 -3.99 6.28
C VAL A 231 -7.47 -3.12 5.77
N LEU A 232 -6.23 -3.60 5.81
CA LEU A 232 -5.07 -2.90 5.25
C LEU A 232 -5.12 -2.79 3.72
N GLU A 233 -5.54 -3.83 3.01
CA GLU A 233 -5.72 -3.79 1.56
C GLU A 233 -6.77 -2.76 1.17
N ASN A 234 -7.94 -2.78 1.82
CA ASN A 234 -9.01 -1.81 1.59
C ASN A 234 -8.52 -0.38 1.86
N ALA A 235 -7.86 -0.16 2.99
CA ALA A 235 -7.33 1.16 3.33
C ALA A 235 -6.23 1.62 2.36
N GLN A 236 -5.40 0.71 1.83
CA GLN A 236 -4.39 1.02 0.81
C GLN A 236 -5.06 1.43 -0.50
N ILE A 237 -6.07 0.68 -0.95
CA ILE A 237 -6.86 1.01 -2.15
C ILE A 237 -7.51 2.38 -1.99
N HIS A 238 -8.15 2.66 -0.85
CA HIS A 238 -8.75 3.95 -0.56
C HIS A 238 -7.72 5.09 -0.57
N ARG A 239 -6.53 4.87 0.00
CA ARG A 239 -5.43 5.83 -0.02
C ARG A 239 -4.96 6.11 -1.45
N ASP A 240 -4.79 5.08 -2.27
CA ASP A 240 -4.38 5.22 -3.68
C ASP A 240 -5.43 5.94 -4.51
N ILE A 241 -6.72 5.66 -4.29
CA ILE A 241 -7.82 6.39 -4.91
C ILE A 241 -7.78 7.87 -4.51
N LYS A 242 -7.63 8.17 -3.21
CA LYS A 242 -7.55 9.53 -2.70
C LYS A 242 -6.34 10.28 -3.27
N ARG A 243 -5.18 9.63 -3.35
CA ARG A 243 -3.96 10.20 -3.95
C ARG A 243 -4.17 10.52 -5.43
N LYS A 244 -4.68 9.58 -6.22
CA LYS A 244 -4.98 9.80 -7.65
C LYS A 244 -6.02 10.91 -7.85
N SER A 245 -7.03 10.99 -6.98
CA SER A 245 -8.01 12.08 -7.00
C SER A 245 -7.39 13.43 -6.72
N LEU A 246 -6.47 13.53 -5.74
CA LEU A 246 -5.73 14.76 -5.45
C LEU A 246 -4.82 15.14 -6.61
N GLU A 247 -4.07 14.19 -7.18
CA GLU A 247 -3.25 14.40 -8.39
C GLU A 247 -4.10 14.93 -9.56
N SER A 248 -5.30 14.36 -9.76
CA SER A 248 -6.23 14.78 -10.82
C SER A 248 -6.83 16.16 -10.55
N ALA A 249 -7.18 16.47 -9.31
CA ALA A 249 -7.68 17.79 -8.92
C ALA A 249 -6.61 18.87 -9.13
N LEU A 250 -5.36 18.60 -8.75
CA LEU A 250 -4.23 19.51 -9.00
C LEU A 250 -3.97 19.69 -10.50
N LEU A 251 -4.06 18.62 -11.30
CA LEU A 251 -3.95 18.74 -12.76
C LEU A 251 -5.09 19.59 -13.34
N LEU A 252 -6.33 19.40 -12.89
CA LEU A 252 -7.47 20.21 -13.31
C LEU A 252 -7.31 21.66 -12.87
N GLU A 253 -6.81 21.92 -11.67
CA GLU A 253 -6.50 23.27 -11.18
C GLU A 253 -5.38 23.91 -12.01
N ILE A 254 -4.33 23.17 -12.37
CA ILE A 254 -3.28 23.65 -13.29
C ILE A 254 -3.86 23.94 -14.67
N ILE A 255 -4.71 23.05 -15.22
CA ILE A 255 -5.36 23.28 -16.52
C ILE A 255 -6.29 24.49 -16.44
N GLN A 256 -7.08 24.61 -15.37
CA GLN A 256 -7.97 25.74 -15.14
C GLN A 256 -7.19 27.04 -15.00
N ASN A 257 -6.10 27.04 -14.24
CA ASN A 257 -5.19 28.18 -14.14
C ASN A 257 -4.54 28.44 -15.49
N ILE A 258 -4.07 27.47 -16.28
CA ILE A 258 -3.57 27.73 -17.63
C ILE A 258 -4.66 28.35 -18.54
N THR A 259 -5.91 27.88 -18.42
CA THR A 259 -7.05 28.46 -19.16
C THR A 259 -7.53 29.81 -18.58
N ALA A 260 -7.23 30.11 -17.32
CA ALA A 260 -7.67 31.32 -16.61
C ALA A 260 -6.58 32.39 -16.50
N THR A 261 -5.30 32.03 -16.67
CA THR A 261 -4.12 32.91 -16.54
C THR A 261 -3.54 33.34 -17.89
N LEU A 262 -4.04 32.86 -19.04
CA LEU A 262 -3.69 33.43 -20.35
C LEU A 262 -4.94 33.62 -21.21
N HIS A 263 -5.36 34.89 -21.28
CA HIS A 263 -6.01 35.55 -22.41
C HIS A 263 -6.18 34.64 -23.63
N LEU A 264 -7.41 34.19 -23.92
CA LEU A 264 -7.74 33.45 -25.14
C LEU A 264 -7.09 34.08 -26.38
N GLU A 265 -7.00 35.41 -26.41
CA GLU A 265 -6.29 36.21 -27.39
C GLU A 265 -4.79 35.91 -27.49
N GLU A 266 -4.06 35.72 -26.38
CA GLU A 266 -2.63 35.39 -26.38
C GLU A 266 -2.37 33.96 -26.86
N VAL A 267 -3.24 33.01 -26.50
CA VAL A 267 -3.15 31.63 -27.01
C VAL A 267 -3.39 31.61 -28.52
N LEU A 268 -4.43 32.29 -28.98
CA LEU A 268 -4.73 32.41 -30.41
C LEU A 268 -3.64 33.20 -31.16
N SER A 269 -3.03 34.21 -30.53
CA SER A 269 -1.90 34.97 -31.10
C SER A 269 -0.68 34.07 -31.28
N SER A 270 -0.32 33.29 -30.26
CA SER A 270 0.77 32.33 -30.33
C SER A 270 0.58 31.28 -31.44
N ILE A 271 -0.67 30.85 -31.70
CA ILE A 271 -0.97 29.93 -32.80
C ILE A 271 -0.65 30.59 -34.16
N VAL A 272 -1.11 31.83 -34.38
CA VAL A 272 -0.82 32.57 -35.62
C VAL A 272 0.67 32.85 -35.79
N ASP A 273 1.35 33.23 -34.71
CA ASP A 273 2.79 33.51 -34.72
C ASP A 273 3.62 32.26 -35.04
N ASN A 274 3.22 31.08 -34.54
CA ASN A 274 3.90 29.83 -34.87
C ASN A 274 3.56 29.32 -36.27
N LEU A 275 2.36 29.59 -36.79
CA LEU A 275 2.01 29.28 -38.17
C LEU A 275 2.88 30.02 -39.18
N SER A 276 3.25 31.28 -38.91
CA SER A 276 4.12 32.07 -39.80
C SER A 276 5.50 31.44 -40.03
N LYS A 277 5.94 30.56 -39.12
CA LYS A 277 7.20 29.80 -39.23
C LYS A 277 7.08 28.56 -40.12
N LEU A 278 5.86 28.07 -40.34
CA LEU A 278 5.59 26.83 -41.08
C LEU A 278 5.08 27.09 -42.49
N VAL A 279 4.30 28.16 -42.68
CA VAL A 279 3.67 28.53 -43.94
C VAL A 279 3.85 30.03 -44.15
N SER A 280 4.37 30.42 -45.31
CA SER A 280 4.44 31.83 -45.69
C SER A 280 3.05 32.35 -46.05
N PHE A 281 2.63 33.44 -45.41
CA PHE A 281 1.39 34.16 -45.69
C PHE A 281 1.61 35.67 -45.52
N ASP A 282 0.79 36.46 -46.21
CA ASP A 282 0.85 37.94 -46.12
C ASP A 282 0.05 38.49 -44.93
N ALA A 283 -1.00 37.77 -44.51
CA ALA A 283 -1.83 38.10 -43.36
C ALA A 283 -2.48 36.83 -42.79
N ALA A 284 -2.89 36.87 -41.53
CA ALA A 284 -3.64 35.81 -40.91
C ALA A 284 -4.59 36.37 -39.85
N ALA A 285 -5.76 35.76 -39.72
CA ALA A 285 -6.74 36.13 -38.71
C ALA A 285 -7.49 34.92 -38.15
N ILE A 286 -7.87 35.01 -36.88
CA ILE A 286 -8.78 34.07 -36.24
C ILE A 286 -10.07 34.80 -35.91
N PHE A 287 -11.18 34.27 -36.42
CA PHE A 287 -12.52 34.74 -36.14
C PHE A 287 -13.26 33.73 -35.25
N LEU A 288 -13.86 34.19 -34.17
CA LEU A 288 -14.71 33.37 -33.31
C LEU A 288 -16.18 33.67 -33.56
N LEU A 289 -17.03 32.64 -33.49
CA LEU A 289 -18.47 32.77 -33.68
C LEU A 289 -19.12 33.38 -32.43
N ASN A 290 -19.78 34.51 -32.60
CA ASN A 290 -20.74 35.05 -31.67
C ASN A 290 -22.13 34.53 -32.04
N GLU A 291 -22.58 33.48 -31.36
CA GLU A 291 -23.86 32.83 -31.64
C GLU A 291 -25.07 33.77 -31.40
N THR A 292 -24.98 34.65 -30.41
CA THR A 292 -26.06 35.59 -30.08
C THR A 292 -26.31 36.61 -31.19
N GLN A 293 -25.24 37.06 -31.85
CA GLN A 293 -25.31 38.05 -32.92
C GLN A 293 -25.32 37.41 -34.32
N GLY A 294 -25.02 36.13 -34.44
CA GLY A 294 -24.87 35.44 -35.72
C GLY A 294 -23.70 36.00 -36.54
N THR A 295 -22.64 36.45 -35.88
CA THR A 295 -21.48 37.12 -36.49
C THR A 295 -20.17 36.45 -36.10
N LEU A 296 -19.18 36.57 -36.98
CA LEU A 296 -17.81 36.17 -36.76
C LEU A 296 -17.03 37.41 -36.34
N GLN A 297 -16.50 37.38 -35.11
CA GLN A 297 -15.72 38.46 -34.52
C GLN A 297 -14.24 38.14 -34.63
N GLN A 298 -13.47 39.10 -35.16
CA GLN A 298 -12.02 38.97 -35.23
C GLN A 298 -11.42 39.03 -33.82
N THR A 299 -10.72 37.97 -33.42
CA THR A 299 -10.08 37.86 -32.09
C THR A 299 -8.57 38.07 -32.18
N VAL A 300 -7.94 37.61 -33.26
CA VAL A 300 -6.51 37.81 -33.53
C VAL A 300 -6.34 38.16 -35.00
N ALA A 301 -5.42 39.08 -35.30
CA ALA A 301 -5.05 39.41 -36.67
C ALA A 301 -3.60 39.90 -36.77
N THR A 302 -2.89 39.45 -37.80
CA THR A 302 -1.55 39.93 -38.18
C THR A 302 -1.50 40.21 -39.69
N GLY A 303 -0.74 41.22 -40.11
CA GLY A 303 -0.70 41.67 -41.52
C GLY A 303 -1.89 42.54 -41.98
N TYR A 304 -2.74 42.99 -41.04
CA TYR A 304 -3.85 43.92 -41.26
C TYR A 304 -3.44 45.34 -40.82
N GLU A 305 -3.90 46.37 -41.53
CA GLU A 305 -3.63 47.78 -41.16
C GLU A 305 -4.27 48.13 -39.81
N ALA A 306 -3.57 48.94 -39.00
CA ALA A 306 -4.05 49.33 -37.67
C ALA A 306 -5.36 50.14 -37.70
N SER A 307 -5.65 50.84 -38.81
CA SER A 307 -6.89 51.55 -39.12
C SER A 307 -8.08 50.62 -39.39
N LEU A 308 -7.83 49.35 -39.74
CA LEU A 308 -8.84 48.31 -39.97
C LEU A 308 -9.08 47.43 -38.72
N ARG A 309 -8.53 47.82 -37.56
CA ARG A 309 -8.79 47.15 -36.27
C ARG A 309 -10.17 47.45 -35.67
N GLU A 310 -10.98 48.28 -36.32
CA GLU A 310 -12.42 48.28 -36.02
C GLU A 310 -12.95 46.86 -36.27
N ILE A 311 -13.58 46.28 -35.25
CA ILE A 311 -13.95 44.86 -35.19
C ILE A 311 -14.66 44.44 -36.47
N VAL A 312 -13.94 43.76 -37.37
CA VAL A 312 -14.51 43.20 -38.59
C VAL A 312 -15.49 42.12 -38.14
N SER A 313 -16.77 42.44 -38.24
CA SER A 313 -17.88 41.56 -37.86
C SER A 313 -18.56 41.04 -39.11
N ILE A 314 -18.20 39.82 -39.51
CA ILE A 314 -18.74 39.17 -40.72
C ILE A 314 -20.00 38.40 -40.32
N LYS A 315 -21.13 38.62 -40.99
CA LYS A 315 -22.33 37.79 -40.72
C LYS A 315 -22.05 36.34 -41.09
N ILE A 316 -22.58 35.39 -40.33
CA ILE A 316 -22.37 33.95 -40.58
C ILE A 316 -22.79 33.52 -42.00
N ASN A 317 -23.69 34.26 -42.65
CA ASN A 317 -24.17 33.99 -44.01
C ASN A 317 -23.36 34.70 -45.11
N GLN A 318 -22.28 35.40 -44.76
CA GLN A 318 -21.45 36.16 -45.68
C GLN A 318 -20.03 35.60 -45.72
N GLY A 319 -19.38 35.80 -46.87
CA GLY A 319 -17.97 35.48 -47.00
C GLY A 319 -17.67 33.97 -47.00
N ILE A 320 -16.40 33.69 -47.19
CA ILE A 320 -15.84 32.33 -47.18
C ILE A 320 -15.83 31.78 -45.75
N SER A 321 -15.48 32.60 -44.77
CA SER A 321 -15.48 32.22 -43.35
C SER A 321 -16.86 31.77 -42.89
N GLY A 322 -17.92 32.50 -43.27
CA GLY A 322 -19.29 32.08 -42.98
C GLY A 322 -19.66 30.73 -43.60
N TRP A 323 -19.27 30.49 -44.86
CA TRP A 323 -19.50 29.21 -45.52
C TRP A 323 -18.77 28.05 -44.81
N VAL A 324 -17.52 28.26 -44.41
CA VAL A 324 -16.70 27.25 -43.70
C VAL A 324 -17.32 26.85 -42.37
N ILE A 325 -17.82 27.82 -41.61
CA ILE A 325 -18.51 27.55 -40.33
C ILE A 325 -19.77 26.70 -40.55
N ARG A 326 -20.64 27.09 -41.51
CA ARG A 326 -21.90 26.38 -41.77
C ARG A 326 -21.68 24.96 -42.29
N ASN A 327 -20.64 24.75 -43.10
CA ASN A 327 -20.37 23.45 -43.73
C ASN A 327 -19.37 22.60 -42.95
N LYS A 328 -18.71 23.16 -41.92
CA LYS A 328 -17.67 22.50 -41.11
C LYS A 328 -16.56 21.88 -41.96
N LYS A 329 -16.18 22.56 -43.06
CA LYS A 329 -15.21 22.08 -44.05
C LYS A 329 -14.22 23.18 -44.42
N SER A 330 -12.95 22.81 -44.54
CA SER A 330 -11.89 23.71 -45.02
C SER A 330 -12.00 23.99 -46.52
N ILE A 331 -11.50 25.14 -46.96
CA ILE A 331 -11.46 25.52 -48.37
C ILE A 331 -10.19 26.32 -48.67
N ILE A 332 -9.68 26.15 -49.89
CA ILE A 332 -8.57 26.93 -50.47
C ILE A 332 -9.12 27.65 -51.70
N ILE A 333 -8.89 28.96 -51.78
CA ILE A 333 -9.31 29.82 -52.87
C ILE A 333 -8.05 30.45 -53.47
N PRO A 334 -7.60 29.99 -54.65
CA PRO A 334 -6.38 30.51 -55.29
C PRO A 334 -6.50 31.96 -55.76
N ASP A 335 -7.71 32.41 -56.09
CA ASP A 335 -7.99 33.78 -56.51
C ASP A 335 -9.35 34.21 -55.96
N VAL A 336 -9.35 35.16 -55.02
CA VAL A 336 -10.56 35.65 -54.35
C VAL A 336 -11.41 36.54 -55.26
N SER A 337 -10.81 37.16 -56.30
CA SER A 337 -11.55 38.00 -57.26
C SER A 337 -12.53 37.20 -58.11
N GLN A 338 -12.28 35.90 -58.27
CA GLN A 338 -13.13 34.96 -59.00
C GLN A 338 -14.26 34.38 -58.13
N ASN A 339 -14.29 34.68 -56.83
CA ASN A 339 -15.30 34.13 -55.93
C ASN A 339 -16.38 35.18 -55.61
N PRO A 340 -17.62 35.01 -56.14
CA PRO A 340 -18.69 36.00 -55.96
C PRO A 340 -19.17 36.13 -54.51
N ASN A 341 -18.85 35.15 -53.65
CA ASN A 341 -19.21 35.17 -52.24
C ASN A 341 -18.06 35.68 -51.36
N TYR A 342 -16.98 36.21 -51.94
CA TYR A 342 -15.86 36.75 -51.19
C TYR A 342 -16.24 38.02 -50.44
N TYR A 343 -15.86 38.11 -49.17
CA TYR A 343 -15.99 39.31 -48.36
C TYR A 343 -14.58 39.85 -48.09
N ALA A 344 -14.28 41.02 -48.66
CA ALA A 344 -12.95 41.63 -48.61
C ALA A 344 -12.69 42.29 -47.25
N ALA A 345 -12.48 41.48 -46.21
CA ALA A 345 -12.07 41.94 -44.88
C ALA A 345 -10.68 42.60 -44.90
N ARG A 346 -9.82 42.21 -45.85
CA ARG A 346 -8.54 42.84 -46.16
C ARG A 346 -8.48 43.07 -47.68
N PRO A 347 -8.50 44.32 -48.16
CA PRO A 347 -8.55 44.62 -49.60
C PRO A 347 -7.38 44.06 -50.42
N GLN A 348 -6.21 43.86 -49.79
CA GLN A 348 -4.98 43.40 -50.45
C GLN A 348 -4.89 41.87 -50.58
N THR A 349 -5.91 41.12 -50.14
CA THR A 349 -5.90 39.66 -50.21
C THR A 349 -6.20 39.18 -51.63
N ASN A 350 -5.31 38.36 -52.21
CA ASN A 350 -5.43 37.80 -53.56
C ASN A 350 -5.89 36.34 -53.55
N SER A 351 -5.44 35.56 -52.56
CA SER A 351 -5.80 34.16 -52.34
C SER A 351 -6.14 33.97 -50.86
N GLN A 352 -6.93 32.94 -50.53
CA GLN A 352 -7.33 32.70 -49.15
C GLN A 352 -7.44 31.20 -48.84
N ILE A 353 -6.91 30.80 -47.69
CA ILE A 353 -7.21 29.51 -47.07
C ILE A 353 -8.10 29.75 -45.86
N THR A 354 -9.11 28.90 -45.65
CA THR A 354 -9.96 29.01 -44.47
C THR A 354 -10.28 27.64 -43.90
N VAL A 355 -10.06 27.50 -42.59
CA VAL A 355 -10.17 26.25 -41.86
C VAL A 355 -11.07 26.46 -40.65
N PRO A 356 -12.06 25.58 -40.38
CA PRO A 356 -12.92 25.72 -39.22
C PRO A 356 -12.20 25.28 -37.94
N ILE A 357 -12.43 26.02 -36.86
CA ILE A 357 -12.05 25.64 -35.50
C ILE A 357 -13.23 24.87 -34.91
N ILE A 358 -13.05 23.57 -34.69
CA ILE A 358 -14.11 22.66 -34.25
C ILE A 358 -13.97 22.36 -32.76
N ASN A 359 -15.06 22.52 -32.01
CA ASN A 359 -15.19 22.05 -30.63
C ASN A 359 -16.40 21.11 -30.52
N ARG A 360 -16.17 19.89 -30.04
CA ARG A 360 -17.23 18.86 -29.84
C ARG A 360 -18.15 18.65 -31.06
N GLY A 361 -17.61 18.79 -32.26
CA GLY A 361 -18.35 18.61 -33.51
C GLY A 361 -19.00 19.88 -34.08
N ASP A 362 -18.96 21.00 -33.36
CA ASP A 362 -19.48 22.29 -33.81
C ASP A 362 -18.37 23.27 -34.17
N ALA A 363 -18.60 24.07 -35.22
CA ALA A 363 -17.65 25.08 -35.66
C ALA A 363 -17.82 26.34 -34.81
N ILE A 364 -16.85 26.59 -33.95
CA ILE A 364 -16.84 27.72 -33.01
C ILE A 364 -16.04 28.93 -33.53
N GLY A 365 -15.36 28.78 -34.66
CA GLY A 365 -14.55 29.83 -35.27
C GLY A 365 -13.87 29.38 -36.56
N ALA A 366 -13.09 30.27 -37.17
CA ALA A 366 -12.35 30.00 -38.40
C ALA A 366 -10.96 30.66 -38.34
N LEU A 367 -9.95 29.92 -38.78
CA LEU A 367 -8.62 30.44 -39.09
C LEU A 367 -8.58 30.79 -40.58
N VAL A 368 -8.12 32.00 -40.87
CA VAL A 368 -8.00 32.56 -42.23
C VAL A 368 -6.55 32.93 -42.49
N LEU A 369 -6.01 32.49 -43.62
CA LEU A 369 -4.69 32.85 -44.14
C LEU A 369 -4.84 33.47 -45.53
#